data_AF-A0A0C2V2E7-F1
#
_entry.id   AF-A0A0C2V2E7-F1
#
_cell.length_a   1.000
_cell.length_b   1.000
_cell.length_c   1.000
_cell.angle_alpha   90.00
_cell.angle_beta   90.00
_cell.angle_gamma   90.00
#
_symmetry.space_group_name_H-M   'P 1'
#
loop_
_entity.id
_entity.type
_entity.pdbx_description
1 polymer ?
#
loop_
_entity_poly.entity_id
_entity_poly.type
_entity_poly.pdbx_seq_one_letter_code
_entity_poly.pdbx_strand_id
1 'polypeptide(L)'
;MHITGKTEDRPTDRQILFEGAVLSILAHVLESGTRIDIAASEYLAKFPIDPDELHIRADLIICVSDCRHLLRHTVGALGSLHLLLDDTTRRWRETAPSQRLSPQDGATRIQACIGNIRRAIAPRS
;
A
#
# COMPACT_ATOMS: atom_id res chain seq x y z
N MET A 1 13.41 26.54 -28.45
CA MET A 1 13.76 25.79 -27.23
C MET A 1 12.74 26.14 -26.17
N HIS A 2 11.68 25.32 -26.04
CA HIS A 2 10.69 25.41 -24.96
C HIS A 2 10.28 23.96 -24.67
N ILE A 3 10.89 23.39 -23.64
CA ILE A 3 10.48 22.09 -23.08
C ILE A 3 9.64 22.44 -21.86
N THR A 4 8.34 22.58 -22.04
CA THR A 4 7.40 22.52 -20.92
C THR A 4 7.27 21.05 -20.52
N GLY A 5 8.19 20.60 -19.69
CA GLY A 5 8.01 19.37 -18.93
C GLY A 5 6.89 19.58 -17.93
N LYS A 6 5.64 19.32 -18.35
CA LYS A 6 4.62 18.93 -17.39
C LYS A 6 5.06 17.56 -16.88
N THR A 7 5.52 17.53 -15.64
CA THR A 7 5.61 16.29 -14.87
C THR A 7 4.18 15.80 -14.72
N GLU A 8 3.68 15.07 -15.71
CA GLU A 8 2.51 14.23 -15.54
C GLU A 8 2.88 13.24 -14.44
N ASP A 9 2.35 13.47 -13.23
CA ASP A 9 2.26 12.47 -12.17
C ASP A 9 1.77 11.18 -12.83
N ARG A 10 2.67 10.22 -13.06
CA ARG A 10 2.26 9.00 -13.75
C ARG A 10 1.32 8.27 -12.80
N PRO A 11 0.20 7.71 -13.26
CA PRO A 11 -0.73 7.04 -12.36
C PRO A 11 -0.10 5.87 -11.57
N THR A 12 1.01 5.31 -12.07
CA THR A 12 1.89 4.38 -11.31
C THR A 12 2.49 5.02 -10.06
N ASP A 13 2.90 6.29 -10.11
CA ASP A 13 3.49 7.00 -8.97
C ASP A 13 2.45 7.19 -7.87
N ARG A 14 1.20 7.53 -8.23
CA ARG A 14 0.08 7.64 -7.27
C ARG A 14 -0.29 6.31 -6.63
N GLN A 15 -0.28 5.23 -7.39
CA GLN A 15 -0.52 3.88 -6.85
C GLN A 15 0.60 3.46 -5.89
N ILE A 16 1.86 3.76 -6.21
CA ILE A 16 3.01 3.47 -5.34
C ILE A 16 2.91 4.26 -4.02
N LEU A 17 2.53 5.54 -4.09
CA LEU A 17 2.32 6.37 -2.90
C LEU A 17 1.20 5.81 -2.02
N PHE A 18 0.09 5.39 -2.63
CA PHE A 18 -1.02 4.76 -1.92
C PHE A 18 -0.60 3.45 -1.22
N GLU A 19 0.11 2.57 -1.93
CA GLU A 19 0.63 1.32 -1.36
C GLU A 19 1.65 1.57 -0.24
N GLY A 20 2.50 2.59 -0.39
CA GLY A 20 3.43 3.01 0.64
C GLY A 20 2.72 3.53 1.90
N ALA A 21 1.61 4.26 1.72
CA ALA A 21 0.76 4.69 2.82
C ALA A 21 0.12 3.48 3.54
N VAL A 22 -0.40 2.51 2.78
CA VAL A 22 -0.96 1.26 3.34
C VAL A 22 0.07 0.52 4.19
N LEU A 23 1.30 0.32 3.69
CA LEU A 23 2.36 -0.35 4.45
C LEU A 23 2.75 0.42 5.72
N SER A 24 2.82 1.76 5.64
CA SER A 24 3.15 2.62 6.77
C SER A 24 2.06 2.60 7.86
N ILE A 25 0.80 2.68 7.46
CA ILE A 25 -0.34 2.57 8.38
C ILE A 25 -0.38 1.17 9.01
N LEU A 26 -0.12 0.13 8.22
CA LEU A 26 -0.09 -1.24 8.72
C LEU A 26 1.02 -1.45 9.75
N ALA A 27 2.22 -0.91 9.53
CA ALA A 27 3.30 -0.93 10.51
C ALA A 27 2.88 -0.28 11.82
N HIS A 28 2.32 0.94 11.76
CA HIS A 28 1.82 1.66 12.93
C HIS A 28 0.74 0.85 13.68
N VAL A 29 -0.21 0.24 12.97
CA VAL A 29 -1.27 -0.61 13.56
C VAL A 29 -0.68 -1.81 14.28
N LEU A 30 0.35 -2.45 13.72
CA LEU A 30 0.99 -3.61 14.35
C LEU A 30 1.82 -3.22 15.57
N GLU A 31 2.56 -2.10 15.50
CA GLU A 31 3.41 -1.62 16.59
C GLU A 31 2.62 -1.10 17.78
N SER A 32 1.57 -0.32 17.53
CA SER A 32 0.82 0.39 18.58
C SER A 32 -0.46 -0.34 19.01
N GLY A 33 -0.94 -1.30 18.22
CA GLY A 33 -2.26 -1.91 18.41
C GLY A 33 -3.43 -0.96 18.07
N THR A 34 -3.16 0.20 17.47
CA THR A 34 -4.17 1.20 17.11
C THR A 34 -5.17 0.63 16.11
N ARG A 35 -6.44 1.03 16.22
CA ARG A 35 -7.46 0.66 15.23
C ARG A 35 -7.13 1.26 13.86
N ILE A 36 -7.40 0.51 12.80
CA ILE A 36 -7.06 0.87 11.42
C ILE A 36 -7.67 2.21 11.01
N ASP A 37 -8.94 2.46 11.35
CA ASP A 37 -9.62 3.71 11.00
C ASP A 37 -9.00 4.93 11.67
N ILE A 38 -8.54 4.79 12.91
CA ILE A 38 -7.82 5.83 13.64
C ILE A 38 -6.45 6.06 13.02
N ALA A 39 -5.67 5.00 12.82
CA ALA A 39 -4.34 5.06 12.21
C ALA A 39 -4.36 5.70 10.80
N ALA A 40 -5.37 5.37 9.98
CA ALA A 40 -5.55 6.01 8.68
C ALA A 40 -5.88 7.50 8.80
N SER A 41 -6.66 7.89 9.79
CA SER A 41 -6.99 9.31 10.05
C SER A 41 -5.77 10.09 10.52
N GLU A 42 -4.97 9.51 11.41
CA GLU A 42 -3.71 10.09 11.88
C GLU A 42 -2.69 10.25 10.75
N TYR A 43 -2.63 9.27 9.84
CA TYR A 43 -1.78 9.36 8.65
C TYR A 43 -2.22 10.52 7.75
N LEU A 44 -3.51 10.60 7.42
CA LEU A 44 -4.05 11.66 6.56
C LEU A 44 -4.03 13.05 7.20
N ALA A 45 -3.98 13.15 8.54
CA ALA A 45 -3.74 14.42 9.22
C ALA A 45 -2.29 14.93 9.00
N LYS A 46 -1.32 14.03 8.80
CA LYS A 46 0.08 14.36 8.51
C LYS A 46 0.34 14.54 7.02
N PHE A 47 -0.38 13.79 6.19
CA PHE A 47 -0.29 13.81 4.73
C PHE A 47 -1.69 14.10 4.17
N PRO A 48 -2.09 15.39 4.12
CA PRO A 48 -3.42 15.77 3.66
C PRO A 48 -3.65 15.37 2.21
N ILE A 49 -4.88 14.99 1.91
CA ILE A 49 -5.39 14.69 0.57
C ILE A 49 -6.32 15.80 0.10
N ASP A 50 -6.49 15.93 -1.21
CA ASP A 50 -7.37 16.95 -1.78
C ASP A 50 -8.86 16.64 -1.48
N PRO A 51 -9.74 17.66 -1.42
CA PRO A 51 -11.16 17.45 -1.11
C PRO A 51 -11.93 16.54 -2.08
N ASP A 52 -11.46 16.39 -3.32
CA ASP A 52 -12.00 15.47 -4.31
C ASP A 52 -11.50 14.03 -4.14
N GLU A 53 -10.57 13.80 -3.20
CA GLU A 53 -9.96 12.52 -2.92
C GLU A 53 -10.46 11.86 -1.63
N LEU A 54 -11.59 12.31 -1.06
CA LEU A 54 -12.13 11.80 0.21
C LEU A 54 -12.33 10.27 0.25
N HIS A 55 -12.51 9.62 -0.92
CA HIS A 55 -12.56 8.17 -1.04
C HIS A 55 -11.27 7.47 -0.63
N ILE A 56 -10.10 8.13 -0.71
CA ILE A 56 -8.80 7.57 -0.34
C ILE A 56 -8.80 7.06 1.10
N ARG A 57 -9.48 7.74 2.03
CA ARG A 57 -9.55 7.27 3.42
C ARG A 57 -10.23 5.90 3.52
N ALA A 58 -11.34 5.71 2.81
CA ALA A 58 -12.04 4.43 2.79
C ALA A 58 -11.19 3.35 2.12
N ASP A 59 -10.55 3.68 0.99
CA ASP A 59 -9.66 2.75 0.27
C ASP A 59 -8.47 2.32 1.13
N LEU A 60 -7.85 3.25 1.89
CA LEU A 60 -6.76 2.96 2.82
C LEU A 60 -7.22 1.97 3.91
N ILE A 61 -8.38 2.22 4.53
CA ILE A 61 -8.92 1.35 5.57
C ILE A 61 -9.15 -0.06 5.03
N ILE A 62 -9.75 -0.17 3.84
CA ILE A 62 -10.01 -1.47 3.20
C ILE A 62 -8.69 -2.17 2.85
N CYS A 63 -7.75 -1.52 2.15
CA CYS A 63 -6.51 -2.18 1.77
C CYS A 63 -5.66 -2.57 2.99
N VAL A 64 -5.58 -1.73 4.04
CA VAL A 64 -4.86 -2.06 5.28
C VAL A 64 -5.51 -3.26 5.97
N SER A 65 -6.84 -3.31 6.06
CA SER A 65 -7.57 -4.43 6.66
C SER A 65 -7.28 -5.74 5.94
N ASP A 66 -7.39 -5.74 4.60
CA ASP A 66 -7.15 -6.94 3.79
C ASP A 66 -5.68 -7.37 3.82
N CYS A 67 -4.75 -6.42 3.79
CA CYS A 67 -3.32 -6.73 3.89
C CYS A 67 -2.93 -7.24 5.27
N ARG A 68 -3.53 -6.71 6.35
CA ARG A 68 -3.35 -7.25 7.70
C ARG A 68 -3.84 -8.70 7.77
N HIS A 69 -5.00 -8.99 7.22
CA HIS A 69 -5.55 -10.34 7.16
C HIS A 69 -4.62 -11.27 6.35
N LEU A 70 -4.17 -10.82 5.18
CA LEU A 70 -3.25 -11.55 4.32
C LEU A 70 -1.95 -11.91 5.05
N LEU A 71 -1.29 -10.93 5.68
CA LEU A 71 -0.06 -11.17 6.44
C LEU A 71 -0.29 -12.14 7.60
N ARG A 72 -1.39 -12.02 8.35
CA ARG A 72 -1.71 -12.95 9.45
C ARG A 72 -1.92 -14.38 8.96
N HIS A 73 -2.54 -14.57 7.80
CA HIS A 73 -2.69 -15.90 7.20
C HIS A 73 -1.35 -16.48 6.75
N THR A 74 -0.46 -15.66 6.18
CA THR A 74 0.88 -16.11 5.78
C THR A 74 1.78 -16.39 6.99
N VAL A 75 1.71 -15.56 8.03
CA VAL A 75 2.58 -15.67 9.20
C VAL A 75 2.31 -16.93 10.03
N GLY A 76 1.10 -17.48 9.97
CA GLY A 76 0.72 -18.74 10.62
C GLY A 76 1.64 -19.92 10.27
N ALA A 77 2.44 -19.81 9.19
CA ALA A 77 3.46 -20.77 8.79
C ALA A 77 4.92 -20.34 9.06
N LEU A 78 5.21 -19.07 9.41
CA LEU A 78 6.55 -18.47 9.26
C LEU A 78 7.07 -17.62 10.45
N GLY A 79 6.28 -17.31 11.49
CA GLY A 79 6.78 -16.67 12.71
C GLY A 79 6.23 -15.27 13.02
N SER A 80 7.09 -14.24 13.16
CA SER A 80 6.70 -12.90 13.64
C SER A 80 6.08 -12.04 12.53
N LEU A 81 4.91 -11.45 12.82
CA LEU A 81 4.17 -10.61 11.88
C LEU A 81 4.94 -9.33 11.49
N HIS A 82 5.74 -8.80 12.42
CA HIS A 82 6.61 -7.63 12.16
C HIS A 82 7.71 -7.96 11.15
N LEU A 83 8.41 -9.09 11.33
CA LEU A 83 9.45 -9.52 10.40
C LEU A 83 8.88 -9.78 9.00
N LEU A 84 7.67 -10.36 8.93
CA LEU A 84 7.00 -10.57 7.66
C LEU A 84 6.62 -9.24 6.99
N LEU A 85 6.15 -8.25 7.75
CA LEU A 85 5.85 -6.93 7.21
C LEU A 85 7.10 -6.22 6.70
N ASP A 86 8.22 -6.31 7.42
CA ASP A 86 9.50 -5.71 7.02
C ASP A 86 10.00 -6.33 5.70
N ASP A 87 10.01 -7.66 5.61
CA ASP A 87 10.41 -8.37 4.39
C ASP A 87 9.45 -8.08 3.22
N THR A 88 8.14 -8.03 3.49
CA THR A 88 7.13 -7.64 2.49
C THR A 88 7.38 -6.23 1.98
N THR A 89 7.65 -5.28 2.88
CA THR A 89 7.91 -3.88 2.52
C THR A 89 9.16 -3.75 1.67
N ARG A 90 10.23 -4.48 2.03
CA ARG A 90 11.47 -4.53 1.26
C ARG A 90 11.24 -5.08 -0.15
N ARG A 91 10.60 -6.25 -0.27
CA ARG A 91 10.29 -6.88 -1.57
C ARG A 91 9.35 -6.04 -2.41
N TRP A 92 8.36 -5.40 -1.78
CA TRP A 92 7.49 -4.46 -2.45
C TRP A 92 8.30 -3.31 -3.05
N ARG A 93 9.25 -2.69 -2.32
CA ARG A 93 10.12 -1.64 -2.89
C ARG A 93 10.98 -2.13 -4.06
N GLU A 94 11.50 -3.35 -3.96
CA GLU A 94 12.34 -3.99 -5.00
C GLU A 94 11.55 -4.43 -6.25
N THR A 95 10.21 -4.40 -6.22
CA THR A 95 9.37 -4.82 -7.35
C THR A 95 9.43 -3.81 -8.49
N ALA A 96 9.92 -4.26 -9.65
CA ALA A 96 10.05 -3.45 -10.85
C ALA A 96 8.69 -2.90 -11.30
N PRO A 97 8.61 -1.65 -11.82
CA PRO A 97 7.35 -1.05 -12.24
C PRO A 97 6.54 -1.92 -13.22
N SER A 98 7.20 -2.61 -14.15
CA SER A 98 6.56 -3.51 -15.12
C SER A 98 5.92 -4.76 -14.50
N GLN A 99 6.22 -5.07 -13.25
CA GLN A 99 5.67 -6.20 -12.51
C GLN A 99 4.50 -5.80 -11.59
N ARG A 100 4.22 -4.49 -11.47
CA ARG A 100 3.16 -3.96 -10.60
C ARG A 100 1.85 -3.92 -11.37
N LEU A 101 0.78 -4.31 -10.67
CA LEU A 101 -0.58 -4.04 -11.12
C LEU A 101 -0.85 -2.54 -10.99
N SER A 102 -1.36 -1.93 -12.06
CA SER A 102 -1.81 -0.55 -12.07
C SER A 102 -3.34 -0.49 -12.15
N PRO A 103 -4.00 0.50 -11.52
CA PRO A 103 -5.40 0.77 -11.76
C PRO A 103 -5.72 1.06 -13.25
N GLN A 104 -4.73 1.50 -14.01
CA GLN A 104 -4.86 1.75 -15.45
C GLN A 104 -5.12 0.48 -16.26
N ASP A 105 -4.73 -0.69 -15.72
CA ASP A 105 -4.92 -1.98 -16.37
C ASP A 105 -6.32 -2.58 -16.10
N GLY A 106 -7.26 -1.75 -15.62
CA GLY A 106 -8.65 -2.15 -15.32
C GLY A 106 -8.87 -2.68 -13.90
N ALA A 107 -7.85 -2.69 -13.05
CA ALA A 107 -8.00 -3.00 -11.63
C ALA A 107 -8.51 -1.77 -10.84
N THR A 108 -9.24 -1.99 -9.76
CA THR A 108 -9.44 -0.92 -8.78
C THR A 108 -8.14 -0.65 -8.01
N ARG A 109 -8.00 0.54 -7.44
CA ARG A 109 -6.87 0.90 -6.54
C ARG A 109 -6.63 -0.14 -5.45
N ILE A 110 -7.72 -0.61 -4.84
CA ILE A 110 -7.71 -1.64 -3.80
C ILE A 110 -7.22 -2.98 -4.36
N GLN A 111 -7.74 -3.41 -5.52
CA GLN A 111 -7.32 -4.66 -6.16
C GLN A 111 -5.83 -4.64 -6.54
N ALA A 112 -5.36 -3.53 -7.11
CA ALA A 112 -3.94 -3.32 -7.42
C ALA A 112 -3.08 -3.37 -6.14
N CYS A 113 -3.49 -2.65 -5.10
CA CYS A 113 -2.81 -2.62 -3.79
C CYS A 113 -2.67 -4.02 -3.18
N ILE A 114 -3.78 -4.75 -3.02
CA ILE A 114 -3.78 -6.10 -2.46
C ILE A 114 -2.97 -7.06 -3.34
N GLY A 115 -3.12 -6.97 -4.66
CA GLY A 115 -2.40 -7.84 -5.59
C GLY A 115 -0.88 -7.61 -5.55
N ASN A 116 -0.42 -6.36 -5.48
CA ASN A 116 0.98 -6.00 -5.38
C ASN A 116 1.60 -6.43 -4.03
N ILE A 117 0.89 -6.21 -2.91
CA ILE A 117 1.34 -6.67 -1.59
C ILE A 117 1.36 -8.20 -1.53
N ARG A 118 0.35 -8.90 -2.09
CA ARG A 118 0.35 -10.37 -2.19
C ARG A 118 1.54 -10.90 -2.99
N ARG A 119 1.90 -10.27 -4.10
CA ARG A 119 3.11 -10.61 -4.87
C ARG A 119 4.38 -10.40 -4.08
N ALA A 120 4.44 -9.35 -3.25
CA ALA A 120 5.59 -9.09 -2.39
C ALA A 120 5.72 -10.14 -1.26
N ILE A 121 4.61 -10.68 -0.77
CA ILE A 121 4.60 -11.75 0.24
C ILE A 121 5.06 -13.10 -0.36
N ALA A 122 4.64 -13.42 -1.58
CA ALA A 122 4.97 -14.70 -2.21
C ALA A 122 6.49 -14.84 -2.45
N PRO A 123 7.11 -16.01 -2.16
CA PRO A 123 8.47 -16.28 -2.60
C PRO A 123 8.52 -16.25 -4.13
N ARG A 124 9.54 -15.58 -4.68
CA ARG A 124 9.84 -15.68 -6.11
C ARG A 124 10.42 -17.09 -6.34
N SER A 125 9.63 -17.94 -6.98
CA SER A 125 10.09 -19.23 -7.54
C SER A 125 11.15 -19.01 -8.60
#